data_AF-A0A6I1NR95-F1
#
_entry.id   AF-A0A6I1NR95-F1
#
_cell.length_a   1.000
_cell.length_b   1.000
_cell.length_c   1.000
_cell.angle_alpha   90.00
_cell.angle_beta   90.00
_cell.angle_gamma   90.00
#
_symmetry.space_group_name_H-M   'P 1'
#
loop_
_entity.id
_entity.type
_entity.pdbx_description
1 polymer ?
#
loop_
_entity_poly.entity_id
_entity_poly.type
_entity_poly.pdbx_seq_one_letter_code
_entity_poly.pdbx_strand_id
1 'polypeptide(L)'
;MAITIEQLVAAGFAETSKAGQAGVFYSKRLQAWDMPYVREHIIDDKTVLPETEVIVEVTPDKCVLMYIEDADYVEGPAALESDDAMGLLNDAGFPSN
;
A
#
# COMPACT_ATOMS: atom_id res chain seq x y z
N MET A 1 -5.50 5.46 16.00
CA MET A 1 -5.73 6.81 15.42
C MET A 1 -6.48 6.59 14.12
N ALA A 2 -7.57 7.30 13.84
CA ALA A 2 -8.31 7.07 12.60
C ALA A 2 -7.59 7.78 11.43
N ILE A 3 -7.14 7.00 10.44
CA ILE A 3 -6.58 7.53 9.19
C ILE A 3 -7.70 8.17 8.37
N THR A 4 -7.45 9.38 7.87
CA THR A 4 -8.40 10.17 7.10
C THR A 4 -8.04 10.21 5.61
N ILE A 5 -9.04 10.45 4.76
CA ILE A 5 -8.86 10.62 3.31
C ILE A 5 -7.88 11.77 3.00
N GLU A 6 -7.98 12.88 3.73
CA GLU A 6 -7.10 14.04 3.55
C GLU A 6 -5.63 13.69 3.75
N GLN A 7 -5.33 12.81 4.72
CA GLN A 7 -3.96 12.35 4.96
C GLN A 7 -3.47 11.43 3.83
N LEU A 8 -4.32 10.56 3.30
CA LEU A 8 -3.98 9.70 2.15
C LEU A 8 -3.68 10.55 0.91
N VAL A 9 -4.54 11.53 0.61
CA VAL A 9 -4.35 12.44 -0.53
C VAL A 9 -3.09 13.29 -0.34
N ALA A 10 -2.83 13.80 0.87
CA ALA A 10 -1.59 14.54 1.18
C ALA A 10 -0.33 13.68 1.03
N ALA A 11 -0.42 12.38 1.31
CA ALA A 11 0.63 11.39 1.07
C ALA A 11 0.77 11.01 -0.41
N GLY A 12 -0.08 11.51 -1.30
CA GLY A 12 -0.02 11.27 -2.74
C GLY A 12 -0.75 10.01 -3.20
N PHE A 13 -1.65 9.45 -2.39
CA PHE A 13 -2.58 8.42 -2.85
C PHE A 13 -3.64 9.04 -3.77
N ALA A 14 -3.94 8.35 -4.86
CA ALA A 14 -4.99 8.73 -5.79
C ALA A 14 -6.25 7.89 -5.54
N GLU A 15 -7.41 8.54 -5.63
CA GLU A 15 -8.70 7.85 -5.64
C GLU A 15 -8.79 6.92 -6.87
N THR A 16 -9.21 5.68 -6.65
CA THR A 16 -9.44 4.71 -7.71
C THR A 16 -10.75 3.95 -7.50
N SER A 17 -11.35 3.52 -8.61
CA SER A 17 -12.56 2.68 -8.63
C SER A 17 -12.27 1.42 -9.43
N LYS A 18 -12.63 0.25 -8.91
CA LYS A 18 -12.43 -1.04 -9.57
C LYS A 18 -13.74 -1.58 -10.12
N ALA A 19 -13.74 -2.00 -11.39
CA ALA A 19 -14.92 -2.56 -12.02
C ALA A 19 -15.38 -3.82 -11.25
N GLY A 20 -16.68 -3.87 -10.91
CA GLY A 20 -17.24 -4.99 -10.15
C GLY A 20 -16.97 -4.97 -8.64
N GLN A 21 -16.30 -3.94 -8.11
CA GLN A 21 -16.11 -3.75 -6.68
C GLN A 21 -16.83 -2.47 -6.23
N ALA A 22 -17.50 -2.53 -5.09
CA ALA A 22 -18.21 -1.39 -4.52
C ALA A 22 -17.31 -0.60 -3.58
N GLY A 23 -17.44 0.72 -3.59
CA GLY A 23 -16.67 1.63 -2.73
C GLY A 23 -15.50 2.30 -3.44
N VAL A 24 -14.78 3.11 -2.66
CA VAL A 24 -13.66 3.94 -3.12
C VAL A 24 -12.35 3.39 -2.57
N PHE A 25 -11.39 3.19 -3.45
CA PHE A 25 -10.04 2.76 -3.12
C PHE A 25 -9.10 3.96 -3.20
N TYR A 26 -8.02 3.94 -2.44
CA TYR A 26 -6.94 4.92 -2.56
C TYR A 26 -5.65 4.17 -2.80
N SER A 27 -4.99 4.41 -3.92
CA SER A 27 -3.78 3.68 -4.28
C SER A 27 -2.63 4.60 -4.65
N LYS A 28 -1.42 4.10 -4.43
CA LYS A 28 -0.18 4.78 -4.79
C LYS A 28 0.81 3.76 -5.34
N ARG A 29 1.41 4.10 -6.47
CA ARG A 29 2.48 3.35 -7.12
C ARG A 29 3.83 3.84 -6.59
N LEU A 30 4.66 2.90 -6.16
CA LEU A 30 5.98 3.16 -5.59
C LEU A 30 6.98 2.12 -6.11
N GLN A 31 8.26 2.45 -6.11
CA GLN A 31 9.31 1.46 -6.34
C GLN A 31 9.55 0.70 -5.05
N ALA A 32 9.47 -0.64 -5.08
CA ALA A 32 9.69 -1.49 -3.91
C ALA A 32 11.09 -1.26 -3.29
N TRP A 33 12.07 -0.87 -4.10
CA TRP A 33 13.42 -0.54 -3.63
C TRP A 33 13.49 0.69 -2.73
N ASP A 34 12.53 1.61 -2.86
CA ASP A 34 12.41 2.84 -2.08
C ASP A 34 11.53 2.66 -0.82
N MET A 35 11.10 1.42 -0.53
CA MET A 35 10.19 1.07 0.56
C MET A 35 10.92 0.22 1.62
N PRO A 36 11.54 0.83 2.65
CA PRO A 36 12.32 0.13 3.67
C PRO A 36 11.57 -1.00 4.37
N TYR A 37 10.34 -0.76 4.82
CA TYR A 37 9.53 -1.77 5.49
C TYR A 37 9.23 -2.95 4.55
N VAL A 38 8.86 -2.68 3.29
CA VAL A 38 8.65 -3.73 2.28
C VAL A 38 9.91 -4.58 2.09
N ARG A 39 11.09 -3.98 1.91
CA ARG A 39 12.34 -4.75 1.72
C ARG A 39 12.71 -5.63 2.91
N GLU A 40 12.32 -5.25 4.13
CA GLU A 40 12.69 -5.97 5.35
C GLU A 40 11.66 -7.02 5.77
N HIS A 41 10.38 -6.78 5.49
CA HIS A 41 9.28 -7.56 6.06
C HIS A 41 8.39 -8.24 5.04
N ILE A 42 8.34 -7.72 3.81
CA ILE A 42 7.33 -8.09 2.83
C ILE A 42 8.01 -8.19 1.47
N ILE A 43 8.68 -9.32 1.25
CA ILE A 43 9.03 -9.99 -0.02
C ILE A 43 9.93 -11.17 0.36
N ASP A 44 9.29 -12.29 0.74
CA ASP A 44 9.96 -13.59 0.88
C ASP A 44 10.14 -14.23 -0.51
N ASP A 45 11.33 -14.79 -0.77
CA ASP A 45 11.72 -15.56 -1.97
C ASP A 45 11.58 -14.87 -3.35
N LYS A 46 11.15 -13.60 -3.44
CA LYS A 46 11.17 -12.82 -4.70
C LYS A 46 12.37 -11.89 -4.76
N THR A 47 13.04 -11.89 -5.91
CA THR A 47 14.08 -10.89 -6.17
C THR A 47 13.40 -9.53 -6.39
N VAL A 48 13.55 -8.61 -5.44
CA VAL A 48 13.23 -7.19 -5.65
C VAL A 48 14.30 -6.61 -6.54
N LEU A 49 13.91 -6.11 -7.71
CA LEU A 49 14.80 -5.37 -8.59
C LEU A 49 14.55 -3.86 -8.38
N PRO A 50 15.54 -2.99 -8.68
CA PRO A 50 15.35 -1.55 -8.59
C PRO A 50 14.14 -0.99 -9.36
N GLU A 51 13.70 -1.70 -10.41
CA GLU A 51 12.55 -1.37 -11.25
C GLU A 51 11.23 -2.02 -10.81
N THR A 52 11.22 -2.80 -9.72
CA THR A 52 10.01 -3.47 -9.25
C THR A 52 9.03 -2.43 -8.70
N GLU A 53 7.95 -2.20 -9.44
CA GLU A 53 6.85 -1.36 -9.01
C GLU A 53 5.85 -2.15 -8.17
N VAL A 54 5.45 -1.57 -7.05
CA VAL A 54 4.37 -2.06 -6.18
C VAL A 54 3.28 -1.01 -6.07
N ILE A 55 2.07 -1.50 -5.81
CA ILE A 55 0.91 -0.68 -5.53
C ILE A 55 0.49 -0.93 -4.10
N VAL A 56 0.54 0.13 -3.28
CA VAL A 56 -0.10 0.15 -1.96
C VAL A 56 -1.51 0.68 -2.15
N GLU A 57 -2.49 -0.03 -1.61
CA GLU A 57 -3.91 0.30 -1.75
C GLU A 57 -4.62 0.26 -0.40
N VAL A 58 -5.38 1.31 -0.12
CA VAL A 58 -6.34 1.38 0.98
C VAL A 58 -7.72 1.06 0.43
N THR A 59 -8.36 0.06 1.01
CA THR A 59 -9.65 -0.47 0.57
C THR A 59 -10.83 0.19 1.30
N PRO A 60 -12.06 0.12 0.77
CA PRO A 60 -13.25 0.70 1.39
C PRO A 60 -13.56 0.15 2.79
N ASP A 61 -13.16 -1.08 3.08
CA ASP A 61 -13.32 -1.77 4.37
C ASP A 61 -12.23 -1.42 5.38
N LYS A 62 -11.39 -0.41 5.08
CA LYS A 62 -10.30 0.06 5.94
C LYS A 62 -9.21 -1.00 6.15
N CYS A 63 -8.81 -1.63 5.07
CA CYS A 63 -7.62 -2.45 5.02
C CYS A 63 -6.56 -1.81 4.11
N VAL A 64 -5.32 -2.19 4.32
CA VAL A 64 -4.19 -1.89 3.44
C VAL A 64 -3.73 -3.19 2.82
N LEU A 65 -3.52 -3.18 1.51
CA LEU A 65 -2.88 -4.27 0.78
C LEU A 65 -1.79 -3.72 -0.11
N MET A 66 -0.84 -4.58 -0.44
CA MET A 66 0.21 -4.29 -1.41
C MET A 66 0.17 -5.36 -2.50
N TYR A 67 0.34 -4.97 -3.76
CA TYR A 67 0.43 -5.94 -4.86
C TYR A 67 1.35 -5.44 -5.97
N ILE A 68 1.80 -6.36 -6.83
CA ILE A 68 2.55 -6.05 -8.04
C ILE A 68 1.63 -6.39 -9.21
N GLU A 69 1.27 -5.43 -10.08
CA GLU A 69 0.30 -5.68 -11.18
C GLU A 69 0.77 -6.78 -12.15
N ASP A 70 2.07 -6.83 -12.42
CA ASP A 70 2.67 -7.76 -13.39
C ASP A 70 3.15 -9.08 -12.75
N ALA A 71 2.89 -9.30 -11.46
CA ALA A 71 3.22 -10.53 -10.77
C ALA A 71 2.00 -11.09 -10.03
N ASP A 72 1.95 -12.41 -9.88
CA ASP A 72 0.98 -13.06 -9.00
C ASP A 72 1.45 -12.91 -7.53
N TYR A 73 1.43 -11.67 -7.04
CA TYR A 73 1.92 -11.31 -5.71
C TYR A 73 1.01 -10.26 -5.07
N VAL A 74 0.47 -10.62 -3.91
CA VAL A 74 -0.40 -9.78 -3.08
C VAL A 74 -0.06 -10.05 -1.62
N GLU A 75 0.04 -8.98 -0.84
CA GLU A 75 0.30 -8.99 0.59
C GLU A 75 -0.78 -8.25 1.35
N GLY A 76 -1.16 -8.81 2.50
CA GLY A 76 -2.38 -8.43 3.22
C GLY A 76 -3.63 -9.19 2.74
N PRO A 77 -4.83 -8.65 3.01
CA PRO A 77 -5.11 -7.35 3.60
C PRO A 77 -4.73 -7.27 5.08
N ALA A 78 -4.08 -6.18 5.46
CA ALA A 78 -3.80 -5.80 6.84
C ALA A 78 -4.82 -4.75 7.30
N ALA A 79 -5.38 -4.90 8.50
CA ALA A 79 -6.28 -3.89 9.05
C ALA A 79 -5.54 -2.56 9.24
N LEU A 80 -6.18 -1.42 8.94
CA LEU A 80 -5.53 -0.09 8.93
C LEU A 80 -4.80 0.31 10.23
N GLU A 81 -5.15 -0.32 11.35
CA GLU A 81 -4.56 -0.07 12.67
C GLU A 81 -3.44 -1.06 13.04
N SER A 82 -3.09 -2.01 12.17
CA SER A 82 -2.01 -2.96 12.41
C SER A 82 -0.64 -2.34 12.12
N ASP A 83 0.41 -2.91 12.74
CA ASP A 83 1.79 -2.51 12.51
C ASP A 83 2.17 -2.66 11.02
N ASP A 84 1.67 -3.71 10.35
CA ASP A 84 1.95 -3.95 8.93
C ASP A 84 1.32 -2.92 8.01
N ALA A 85 0.06 -2.53 8.28
CA ALA A 85 -0.60 -1.46 7.54
C ALA A 85 0.14 -0.13 7.73
N MET A 86 0.59 0.16 8.95
CA MET A 86 1.36 1.37 9.24
C MET A 86 2.73 1.35 8.58
N GLY A 87 3.41 0.20 8.52
CA GLY A 87 4.67 0.02 7.81
C GLY A 87 4.54 0.35 6.32
N LEU A 88 3.54 -0.26 5.66
CA LEU A 88 3.24 -0.01 4.25
C LEU A 88 2.85 1.45 3.96
N LEU A 89 2.04 2.05 4.84
CA LEU A 89 1.62 3.44 4.68
C LEU A 89 2.79 4.42 4.89
N ASN A 90 3.64 4.19 5.88
CA ASN A 90 4.83 5.02 6.12
C ASN A 90 5.79 4.96 4.91
N ASP A 91 6.05 3.77 4.36
CA ASP A 91 6.82 3.60 3.13
C ASP A 91 6.17 4.31 1.94
N ALA A 92 4.84 4.32 1.88
CA ALA A 92 4.09 5.07 0.89
C ALA A 92 4.07 6.60 1.14
N GLY A 93 4.80 7.10 2.14
CA GLY A 93 4.91 8.52 2.47
C GLY A 93 3.77 9.07 3.30
N PHE A 94 3.01 8.20 3.98
CA PHE A 94 2.01 8.63 4.97
C PHE A 94 2.72 9.24 6.19
N PRO A 95 2.31 10.44 6.64
CA PRO A 95 2.99 11.11 7.75
C PRO A 95 2.78 10.33 9.05
N SER A 96 3.89 9.85 9.62
CA SER A 96 3.94 9.32 10.98
C SER A 96 3.77 10.50 11.94
N ASN A 97 2.65 10.57 12.67
CA ASN A 97 2.46 11.55 13.74
C ASN A 97 3.33 11.23 14.95
#